data_AF-A0A0A3HUN1-F1
#
_entry.id   AF-A0A0A3HUN1-F1
#
_cell.length_a   1.000
_cell.length_b   1.000
_cell.length_c   1.000
_cell.angle_alpha   90.00
_cell.angle_beta   90.00
_cell.angle_gamma   90.00
#
_symmetry.space_group_name_H-M   'P 1'
#
loop_
_entity.id
_entity.type
_entity.pdbx_description
1 polymer ?
#
loop_
_entity_poly.entity_id
_entity_poly.type
_entity_poly.pdbx_seq_one_letter_code
_entity_poly.pdbx_strand_id
1 'polypeptide(L)'
;MYRPFNLLSNGEQTKVLLAALFLNEGQFLLIDEPTNHLDTEGRRIVSDYLKKKRGFILISHDRNFLDGCVDHILSINRAKKVVQIHPAQNGL
;
A
#
# COMPACT_ATOMS: atom_id res chain seq x y z
N MET A 1 7.08 27.43 2.77
CA MET A 1 7.63 27.03 4.09
C MET A 1 8.30 25.67 3.90
N TYR A 2 9.61 25.59 4.10
CA TYR A 2 10.38 24.34 3.98
C TYR A 2 10.41 23.65 5.35
N ARG A 3 10.12 22.34 5.39
CA ARG A 3 10.24 21.52 6.59
C ARG A 3 11.19 20.35 6.30
N PRO A 4 12.29 20.19 7.06
CA PRO A 4 13.16 19.03 6.97
C PRO A 4 12.40 17.69 7.11
N PHE A 5 12.80 16.67 6.36
CA PHE A 5 12.15 15.35 6.35
C PHE A 5 12.10 14.71 7.75
N ASN A 6 13.16 14.84 8.53
CA ASN A 6 13.26 14.31 9.89
C ASN A 6 12.33 14.99 10.91
N LEU A 7 11.72 16.12 10.56
CA LEU A 7 10.71 16.79 11.39
C LEU A 7 9.27 16.45 10.98
N LEU A 8 9.09 15.62 9.96
CA LEU A 8 7.79 15.08 9.59
C LEU A 8 7.40 13.96 10.56
N SER A 9 6.12 13.85 10.85
CA SER A 9 5.56 12.66 11.50
C SER A 9 5.82 11.41 10.67
N ASN A 10 5.84 10.23 11.30
CA ASN A 10 6.05 8.97 10.58
C ASN A 10 5.06 8.79 9.43
N GLY A 11 3.80 9.19 9.61
CA GLY A 11 2.80 9.12 8.55
C GLY A 11 3.04 10.08 7.38
N GLU A 12 3.53 11.29 7.66
CA GLU A 12 3.97 12.23 6.61
C GLU A 12 5.20 11.68 5.86
N GLN A 13 6.18 11.13 6.59
CA GLN A 13 7.36 10.50 6.00
C GLN A 13 6.96 9.36 5.06
N THR A 14 6.06 8.46 5.49
CA THR A 14 5.59 7.36 4.66
C THR A 14 4.94 7.84 3.37
N LYS A 15 4.10 8.89 3.42
CA LYS A 15 3.49 9.47 2.21
C LYS A 15 4.53 10.05 1.25
N VAL A 16 5.55 10.74 1.76
CA VAL A 16 6.64 11.29 0.94
C VAL A 16 7.46 10.17 0.29
N LEU A 17 7.80 9.12 1.05
CA LEU A 17 8.54 7.97 0.54
C LEU A 17 7.74 7.19 -0.52
N LEU A 18 6.44 6.98 -0.31
CA LEU A 18 5.55 6.40 -1.31
C LEU A 18 5.52 7.24 -2.58
N ALA A 19 5.40 8.55 -2.47
CA ALA A 19 5.45 9.43 -3.64
C ALA A 19 6.78 9.27 -4.40
N ALA A 20 7.90 9.25 -3.68
CA ALA A 20 9.23 9.07 -4.26
C ALA A 20 9.43 7.71 -4.95
N LEU A 21 8.92 6.61 -4.38
CA LEU A 21 9.01 5.28 -4.97
C LEU A 21 8.42 5.21 -6.37
N PHE A 22 7.29 5.89 -6.61
CA PHE A 22 6.63 5.91 -7.91
C PHE A 22 7.19 6.95 -8.90
N LEU A 23 8.22 7.72 -8.52
CA LEU A 23 8.93 8.60 -9.47
C LEU A 23 9.90 7.81 -10.36
N ASN A 24 10.33 6.62 -9.92
CA ASN A 24 11.22 5.77 -10.69
C ASN A 24 10.41 4.85 -11.62
N GLU A 25 10.28 5.23 -12.88
CA GLU A 25 9.54 4.47 -13.88
C GLU A 25 10.23 3.15 -14.23
N GLY A 26 9.45 2.16 -14.67
CA GLY A 26 9.97 0.87 -15.15
C GLY A 26 10.37 -0.14 -14.07
N GLN A 27 10.13 0.16 -12.80
CA GLN A 27 10.34 -0.79 -11.70
C GLN A 27 9.04 -1.45 -11.23
N PHE A 28 9.17 -2.67 -10.73
CA PHE A 28 8.07 -3.38 -10.08
C PHE A 28 8.27 -3.30 -8.56
N LEU A 29 7.48 -2.47 -7.89
CA LEU A 29 7.72 -2.10 -6.50
C LEU A 29 7.21 -3.18 -5.54
N LEU A 30 7.95 -3.41 -4.46
CA LEU A 30 7.50 -4.19 -3.32
C LEU A 30 7.32 -3.24 -2.13
N ILE A 31 6.09 -3.15 -1.63
CA ILE A 31 5.73 -2.20 -0.58
C ILE A 31 5.26 -3.00 0.65
N ASP A 32 5.98 -2.87 1.75
CA ASP A 32 5.71 -3.59 3.00
C ASP A 32 5.11 -2.66 4.06
N GLU A 33 3.89 -2.97 4.52
CA GLU A 33 3.14 -2.26 5.56
C GLU A 33 3.13 -0.72 5.47
N PRO A 34 2.71 -0.14 4.32
CA PRO A 34 2.77 1.32 4.10
C PRO A 34 1.72 2.12 4.88
N THR A 35 0.79 1.45 5.56
CA THR A 35 -0.22 2.08 6.42
C THR A 35 0.17 2.10 7.88
N ASN A 36 1.36 1.57 8.22
CA ASN A 36 1.81 1.59 9.59
C ASN A 36 1.97 3.03 10.08
N HIS A 37 1.58 3.28 11.33
CA HIS A 37 1.55 4.60 11.95
C HIS A 37 0.60 5.64 11.29
N LEU A 38 -0.27 5.23 10.36
CA LEU A 38 -1.32 6.09 9.82
C LEU A 38 -2.62 5.95 10.59
N ASP A 39 -3.27 7.09 10.83
CA ASP A 39 -4.67 7.16 11.23
C ASP A 39 -5.61 6.80 10.06
N THR A 40 -6.90 6.72 10.33
CA THR A 40 -7.91 6.31 9.33
C THR A 40 -7.88 7.17 8.08
N GLU A 41 -7.71 8.49 8.23
CA GLU A 41 -7.66 9.42 7.10
C GLU A 41 -6.37 9.25 6.29
N GLY A 42 -5.22 9.08 6.95
CA GLY A 42 -3.95 8.77 6.30
C GLY A 42 -4.02 7.48 5.50
N ARG A 43 -4.64 6.43 6.04
CA ARG A 43 -4.86 5.15 5.32
C ARG A 43 -5.71 5.34 4.08
N ARG A 44 -6.79 6.12 4.18
CA ARG A 44 -7.68 6.44 3.04
C ARG A 44 -6.91 7.16 1.93
N ILE A 45 -6.12 8.18 2.29
CA ILE A 45 -5.29 8.93 1.34
C ILE A 45 -4.29 8.01 0.63
N VAL A 46 -3.61 7.12 1.36
CA VAL A 46 -2.67 6.17 0.77
C VAL A 46 -3.37 5.17 -0.13
N SER A 47 -4.54 4.67 0.27
CA SER A 47 -5.36 3.75 -0.53
C SER A 47 -5.77 4.40 -1.86
N ASP A 48 -6.33 5.62 -1.81
CA ASP A 48 -6.74 6.40 -2.99
C ASP A 48 -5.56 6.71 -3.93
N TYR A 49 -4.36 6.90 -3.36
CA TYR A 49 -3.14 7.11 -4.13
C TYR A 49 -2.70 5.83 -4.85
N LEU A 50 -2.60 4.71 -4.13
CA LEU A 50 -2.16 3.41 -4.66
C LEU A 50 -3.14 2.85 -5.70
N LYS A 51 -4.44 3.09 -5.55
CA LYS A 51 -5.49 2.70 -6.51
C LYS A 51 -5.25 3.25 -7.93
N LYS A 52 -4.52 4.36 -8.04
CA LYS A 52 -4.18 5.01 -9.33
C LYS A 52 -2.83 4.53 -9.89
N LYS A 53 -2.12 3.66 -9.17
CA LYS A 53 -0.81 3.15 -9.56
C LYS A 53 -0.93 1.73 -10.09
N ARG A 54 0.12 1.27 -10.75
CA ARG A 54 0.24 -0.08 -11.32
C ARG A 54 1.67 -0.57 -11.13
N GLY A 55 1.88 -1.88 -11.26
CA GLY A 55 3.23 -2.46 -11.22
C GLY A 55 3.82 -2.51 -9.81
N PHE A 56 3.03 -2.96 -8.83
CA PHE A 56 3.52 -3.14 -7.47
C PHE A 56 2.92 -4.39 -6.81
N ILE A 57 3.63 -4.95 -5.82
CA ILE A 57 3.11 -5.87 -4.81
C ILE A 57 3.02 -5.10 -3.50
N LEU A 58 1.87 -5.25 -2.85
CA LEU A 58 1.59 -4.64 -1.57
C LEU A 58 1.41 -5.73 -0.51
N ILE A 59 2.13 -5.60 0.59
CA ILE A 59 2.01 -6.47 1.76
C ILE A 59 1.33 -5.68 2.87
N SER A 60 0.21 -6.18 3.36
CA SER A 60 -0.46 -5.64 4.53
C SER A 60 -1.28 -6.71 5.25
N HIS A 61 -1.41 -6.56 6.56
CA HIS A 61 -2.38 -7.30 7.36
C HIS A 61 -3.81 -6.72 7.31
N ASP A 62 -4.02 -5.52 6.76
CA ASP A 62 -5.33 -4.86 6.67
C ASP A 62 -6.04 -5.18 5.35
N ARG A 63 -7.05 -6.07 5.40
CA ARG A 63 -7.79 -6.50 4.21
C ARG A 63 -8.59 -5.37 3.55
N ASN A 64 -9.23 -4.51 4.35
CA ASN A 64 -10.04 -3.42 3.82
C ASN A 64 -9.18 -2.42 3.06
N PHE A 65 -7.96 -2.19 3.55
CA PHE A 65 -6.97 -1.38 2.85
C PHE A 65 -6.54 -2.02 1.52
N LEU A 66 -6.21 -3.32 1.53
CA LEU A 66 -5.85 -4.05 0.31
C LEU A 66 -6.98 -3.99 -0.73
N ASP A 67 -8.20 -4.37 -0.33
CA ASP A 67 -9.37 -4.37 -1.21
C ASP A 67 -9.66 -2.98 -1.82
N GLY A 68 -9.29 -1.90 -1.13
CA GLY A 68 -9.47 -0.54 -1.62
C GLY A 68 -8.50 -0.10 -2.72
N CYS A 69 -7.33 -0.75 -2.86
CA CYS A 69 -6.23 -0.23 -3.69
C CYS A 69 -5.49 -1.23 -4.57
N VAL A 70 -5.78 -2.54 -4.49
CA VAL A 70 -5.17 -3.56 -5.37
C VAL A 70 -6.20 -4.21 -6.29
N ASP A 71 -5.75 -4.87 -7.35
CA ASP A 71 -6.63 -5.60 -8.28
C ASP A 71 -6.76 -7.09 -7.93
N HIS A 72 -5.73 -7.69 -7.34
CA HIS A 72 -5.70 -9.10 -6.93
C HIS A 72 -5.07 -9.26 -5.56
N ILE A 73 -5.56 -10.25 -4.81
CA ILE A 73 -5.04 -10.64 -3.51
C ILE A 73 -4.43 -12.04 -3.59
N LEU A 74 -3.17 -12.12 -3.13
CA LEU A 74 -2.45 -13.36 -2.92
C LEU A 74 -2.63 -13.82 -1.47
N SER A 75 -3.40 -14.89 -1.25
CA SER A 75 -3.60 -15.49 0.07
C SER A 75 -2.74 -16.75 0.22
N ILE A 76 -1.95 -16.81 1.30
CA ILE A 76 -1.05 -17.92 1.59
C ILE A 76 -1.61 -18.70 2.79
N ASN A 77 -2.05 -19.94 2.57
CA ASN A 77 -2.50 -20.83 3.62
C ASN A 77 -1.42 -21.87 3.94
N ARG A 78 -0.71 -21.66 5.07
CA ARG A 78 0.37 -22.57 5.51
C ARG A 78 -0.13 -23.97 5.88
N ALA A 79 -1.31 -24.08 6.48
CA ALA A 79 -1.87 -25.37 6.90
C ALA A 79 -2.19 -26.28 5.69
N LYS A 80 -2.73 -25.69 4.62
CA LYS A 80 -3.06 -26.41 3.38
C LYS A 80 -1.88 -26.46 2.39
N LYS A 81 -0.80 -25.72 2.64
CA LYS A 81 0.32 -25.49 1.69
C LYS A 81 -0.16 -24.98 0.33
N VAL A 82 -1.18 -24.12 0.33
CA VAL A 82 -1.78 -23.57 -0.89
C VAL A 82 -1.58 -22.06 -0.95
N VAL A 83 -1.30 -21.58 -2.15
CA VAL A 83 -1.34 -20.17 -2.52
C VAL A 83 -2.55 -19.95 -3.42
N GLN A 84 -3.42 -19.01 -3.08
CA GLN A 84 -4.61 -18.68 -3.85
C GLN A 84 -4.55 -17.23 -4.30
N ILE A 85 -4.78 -17.01 -5.60
CA ILE A 85 -4.93 -15.67 -6.17
C ILE A 85 -6.42 -15.49 -6.46
N HIS A 86 -6.98 -14.40 -5.98
CA HIS A 86 -8.36 -14.01 -6.25
C HIS A 86 -8.42 -12.50 -6.53
N PRO A 87 -9.40 -12.02 -7.31
CA PRO A 87 -9.63 -10.59 -7.45
C PRO A 87 -9.86 -9.95 -6.08
N ALA A 88 -9.34 -8.74 -5.89
CA ALA A 88 -9.70 -7.92 -4.75
C ALA A 88 -11.21 -7.68 -4.78
N GLN A 89 -11.85 -7.69 -3.61
CA GLN A 89 -13.28 -7.39 -3.51
C GLN A 89 -13.45 -5.88 -3.62
N ASN A 90 -13.32 -5.37 -4.84
CA ASN A 90 -13.71 -3.99 -5.16
C ASN A 90 -15.21 -3.89 -4.88
N GLY A 91 -15.55 -3.28 -3.75
CA GLY A 91 -16.92 -3.19 -3.23
C GLY A 91 -17.93 -2.88 -4.32
N LEU A 92 -18.93 -3.75 -4.45
CA LEU A 92 -20.30 -3.33 -4.74
C LEU A 92 -20.89 -2.70 -3.48
#